data_AF-G5K464-F1
#
_entry.id   AF-G5K464-F1
#
_cell.length_a   1.000
_cell.length_b   1.000
_cell.length_c   1.000
_cell.angle_alpha   90.00
_cell.angle_beta   90.00
_cell.angle_gamma   90.00
#
_symmetry.space_group_name_H-M   'P 1'
#
loop_
_entity.id
_entity.type
_entity.pdbx_description
1 polymer ?
#
loop_
_entity_poly.entity_id
_entity_poly.type
_entity_poly.pdbx_seq_one_letter_code
_entity_poly.pdbx_strand_id
1 'polypeptide(L)' 'MGQKRRTRVNRFELRTKDEEADKLRRRITLSGKKTFQAYALKMLLEGKIETYDYSELR' A
#
# COMPACT_ATOMS: atom_id res chain seq x y z
N MET A 1 2.89 20.32 28.87
CA MET A 1 2.24 19.22 28.10
C MET A 1 3.23 18.71 27.06
N GLY A 2 3.69 17.46 27.17
CA GLY A 2 4.67 16.90 26.24
C GLY A 2 4.08 16.70 24.84
N GLN A 3 4.83 17.10 23.79
CA GLN A 3 4.41 16.88 22.41
C GLN A 3 4.18 15.39 22.15
N LYS A 4 2.94 14.99 21.79
CA LYS A 4 2.65 13.62 21.36
C LYS A 4 3.43 13.32 20.08
N ARG A 5 4.49 12.51 20.20
CA ARG A 5 5.25 12.00 19.05
C ARG A 5 4.41 10.95 18.33
N ARG A 6 4.40 11.00 16.99
CA ARG A 6 3.76 9.96 16.17
C ARG A 6 4.56 8.66 16.30
N THR A 7 3.86 7.52 16.39
CA THR A 7 4.51 6.20 16.36
C THR A 7 5.20 5.93 15.01
N ARG A 8 4.60 6.41 13.90
CA ARG A 8 5.15 6.29 12.54
C ARG A 8 5.62 7.66 12.07
N VAL A 9 6.93 7.88 12.16
CA VAL A 9 7.58 9.16 11.80
C VAL A 9 7.97 9.25 10.33
N ASN A 10 8.31 8.11 9.71
CA ASN A 10 8.70 8.05 8.30
C ASN A 10 7.49 8.21 7.38
N ARG A 11 7.69 8.90 6.25
CA ARG A 11 6.65 9.15 5.25
C ARG A 11 7.05 8.52 3.92
N PHE A 12 6.07 7.91 3.26
CA PHE A 12 6.17 7.43 1.89
C PHE A 12 5.10 8.15 1.08
N GLU A 13 5.48 8.67 -0.08
CA GLU A 13 4.57 9.36 -1.00
C GLU A 13 4.39 8.52 -2.25
N LEU A 14 3.13 8.38 -2.68
CA LEU A 14 2.77 7.70 -3.92
C LEU A 14 2.02 8.70 -4.80
N ARG A 15 2.53 8.92 -6.01
CA ARG A 15 1.85 9.69 -7.05
C ARG A 15 1.11 8.73 -7.97
N THR A 16 -0.11 9.09 -8.35
CA THR A 16 -1.00 8.28 -9.19
C THR A 16 -1.74 9.16 -10.17
N LYS A 17 -2.08 8.61 -11.34
CA LYS A 17 -3.12 9.18 -12.21
C LYS A 17 -4.50 9.04 -11.59
N ASP A 18 -5.49 9.78 -12.08
CA ASP A 18 -6.86 9.72 -11.53
C ASP A 18 -7.46 8.31 -11.61
N GLU A 19 -7.28 7.62 -12.74
CA GLU A 19 -7.75 6.24 -12.92
C GLU A 19 -7.13 5.24 -11.94
N GLU A 20 -5.85 5.43 -11.60
CA GLU A 20 -5.12 4.61 -10.64
C GLU A 20 -5.63 4.89 -9.21
N ALA A 21 -5.86 6.16 -8.88
CA ALA A 21 -6.41 6.58 -7.61
C ALA A 21 -7.82 5.98 -7.39
N ASP A 22 -8.66 5.97 -8.42
CA ASP A 22 -10.01 5.40 -8.34
C ASP A 22 -9.98 3.88 -8.16
N LYS A 23 -9.09 3.18 -8.87
CA LYS A 23 -8.87 1.74 -8.66
C LYS A 23 -8.40 1.46 -7.23
N LEU A 24 -7.47 2.24 -6.70
CA LEU A 24 -6.98 2.11 -5.33
C LEU A 24 -8.09 2.36 -4.31
N ARG A 25 -8.88 3.43 -4.47
CA ARG A 25 -10.03 3.73 -3.59
C ARG A 25 -11.01 2.58 -3.53
N ARG A 26 -11.38 1.99 -4.68
CA ARG A 26 -12.24 0.81 -4.74
C ARG A 26 -11.63 -0.37 -3.97
N ARG A 27 -10.35 -0.67 -4.18
CA ARG A 27 -9.64 -1.74 -3.46
C ARG A 27 -9.59 -1.51 -1.95
N ILE A 28 -9.38 -0.27 -1.50
CA ILE A 28 -9.38 0.11 -0.09
C ILE A 28 -10.75 -0.18 0.52
N THR A 29 -11.83 0.27 -0.13
CA THR A 29 -13.21 -0.01 0.30
C THR A 29 -13.47 -1.52 0.43
N LEU A 30 -13.09 -2.30 -0.60
CA LEU A 30 -13.28 -3.76 -0.60
C LEU A 30 -12.43 -4.50 0.44
N SER A 31 -11.27 -3.95 0.80
CA SER A 31 -10.37 -4.56 1.81
C SER A 31 -10.86 -4.41 3.26
N GLY A 32 -11.92 -3.65 3.50
CA GLY A 32 -12.39 -3.28 4.84
C GLY A 32 -11.45 -2.34 5.61
N LYS A 33 -10.42 -1.77 4.94
CA LYS A 33 -9.52 -0.78 5.54
C LYS A 33 -10.09 0.62 5.34
N LYS A 34 -10.19 1.40 6.43
CA LYS A 34 -10.81 2.74 6.41
C LYS A 34 -9.95 3.82 5.73
N THR A 35 -8.65 3.60 5.57
CA THR A 35 -7.73 4.62 5.04
C THR A 35 -6.69 4.02 4.09
N PHE A 36 -6.21 4.84 3.15
CA PHE A 36 -5.08 4.50 2.29
C PHE A 36 -3.85 4.07 3.12
N GLN A 37 -3.52 4.80 4.19
CA GLN A 37 -2.38 4.46 5.06
C GLN A 37 -2.48 3.04 5.64
N ALA A 38 -3.66 2.62 6.12
CA ALA A 38 -3.84 1.29 6.70
C ALA A 38 -3.79 0.19 5.64
N TYR A 39 -4.34 0.46 4.46
CA TYR A 39 -4.30 -0.44 3.32
C TYR A 39 -2.88 -0.61 2.77
N ALA A 40 -2.22 0.49 2.43
CA ALA A 40 -0.88 0.52 1.85
C ALA A 40 0.13 -0.12 2.80
N LEU A 41 0.09 0.20 4.10
CA LEU A 41 1.01 -0.39 5.06
C LEU A 41 0.87 -1.92 5.14
N LYS A 42 -0.38 -2.44 5.18
CA LYS A 42 -0.59 -3.89 5.21
C LYS A 42 -0.12 -4.55 3.91
N MET A 43 -0.49 -3.98 2.76
CA MET A 43 -0.12 -4.53 1.45
C MET A 43 1.40 -4.49 1.21
N LEU A 44 2.10 -3.45 1.66
CA LEU A 44 3.55 -3.33 1.45
C LEU A 44 4.35 -4.23 2.41
N LEU A 45 3.81 -4.58 3.57
CA LEU A 45 4.48 -5.48 4.54
C LEU A 45 4.16 -6.95 4.30
N GLU A 46 2.91 -7.26 3.97
CA GLU A 46 2.39 -8.64 3.92
C GLU A 46 1.98 -9.08 2.51
N GLY A 47 2.08 -8.18 1.52
CA GLY A 47 1.76 -8.49 0.14
C GLY A 47 2.68 -9.58 -0.39
N LYS A 48 2.09 -10.58 -1.06
CA LYS A 48 2.86 -11.61 -1.74
C LYS A 48 3.57 -11.00 -2.94
N ILE A 49 4.90 -11.08 -2.95
CA ILE A 49 5.71 -10.78 -4.13
C ILE A 49 6.05 -12.14 -4.74
N GLU A 50 5.46 -12.43 -5.90
CA GLU A 50 5.79 -13.63 -6.66
C GLU A 50 6.83 -13.29 -7.71
N THR A 51 7.92 -14.05 -7.73
CA THR A 51 8.94 -13.97 -8.77
C THR A 51 8.84 -15.24 -9.59
N TYR A 52 8.50 -15.08 -10.86
CA TYR A 52 8.43 -16.19 -11.81
C TYR A 52 9.73 -16.20 -12.60
N ASP A 53 10.53 -17.24 -12.42
CA ASP A 53 11.68 -17.48 -13.29
C ASP A 53 11.21 -18.30 -14.49
N TYR A 54 11.38 -17.74 -15.69
CA TYR A 54 11.06 -18.38 -16.96
C TYR A 54 12.31 -18.86 -17.70
N SER A 55 13.46 -18.92 -17.01
CA SER A 55 14.71 -19.44 -17.56
C SER A 55 14.60 -20.88 -18.09
N GLU A 56 13.62 -21.64 -17.61
CA GLU A 56 13.32 -23.01 -18.05
C GLU A 56 12.43 -23.10 -19.32
N LEU A 57 11.93 -21.99 -19.87
CA LEU A 57 11.13 -21.98 -21.12
C LEU A 57 11.98 -21.98 -22.41
N ARG A 58 13.21 -22.50 -22.36
CA ARG A 58 14.18 -22.44 -23.46
C ARG A 58 14.59 -23.80 -23.99
#